data_AF-A0A0C2GTV2-F1
#
_entry.id   AF-A0A0C2GTV2-F1
#
_cell.length_a   1.000
_cell.length_b   1.000
_cell.length_c   1.000
_cell.angle_alpha   90.00
_cell.angle_beta   90.00
_cell.angle_gamma   90.00
#
_symmetry.space_group_name_H-M   'P 1'
#
loop_
_entity.id
_entity.type
_entity.pdbx_description
1 polymer ?
#
loop_
_entity_poly.entity_id
_entity_poly.type
_entity_poly.pdbx_seq_one_letter_code
_entity_poly.pdbx_strand_id
1 'polypeptide(L)'
;WSAVDGVGDESPFIGAIRSHLRGTVPRLRDLLSDRRKYFAHLCLKLATQLAHKFVGALFRCKPISTHGAEQLLLDTHSLKSFLLQMPSLDSAIAAKPPTAYVNGVSAAMNKAEMILKVVMSNVETPEDFVEHYSTLLPESNTSELQKVLDMRGVKKVEQTAILQAYRLKFGAAADATPAVPVGMGNSLSATQALNAVVSMAADGLAETTSMKRLEKLVKRNF
;
A
#
# COMPACT_ATOMS: atom_id res chain seq x y z
N TRP A 1 16.81 -6.74 -11.87
CA TRP A 1 15.75 -6.00 -12.56
C TRP A 1 16.21 -5.34 -13.85
N SER A 2 17.44 -4.82 -13.94
CA SER A 2 18.02 -4.36 -15.23
C SER A 2 18.24 -5.48 -16.26
N ALA A 3 18.59 -6.69 -15.81
CA ALA A 3 18.88 -7.84 -16.66
C ALA A 3 17.66 -8.72 -16.99
N VAL A 4 16.44 -8.27 -16.64
CA VAL A 4 15.23 -9.01 -16.99
C VAL A 4 14.95 -8.77 -18.48
N ASP A 5 14.85 -9.87 -19.22
CA ASP A 5 14.74 -9.96 -20.68
C ASP A 5 13.31 -10.25 -21.16
N GLY A 6 12.42 -10.68 -20.27
CA GLY A 6 11.00 -10.88 -20.56
C GLY A 6 10.14 -10.86 -19.30
N VAL A 7 8.83 -10.73 -19.50
CA VAL A 7 7.81 -10.80 -18.44
C VAL A 7 7.28 -12.23 -18.38
N GLY A 8 7.23 -12.79 -17.18
CA GLY A 8 6.69 -14.11 -16.91
C GLY A 8 5.59 -14.08 -15.85
N ASP A 9 5.47 -15.17 -15.10
CA ASP A 9 4.58 -15.25 -13.95
C ASP A 9 5.09 -14.42 -12.76
N GLU A 10 4.35 -14.43 -11.66
CA GLU A 10 4.78 -13.90 -10.37
C GLU A 10 6.22 -14.31 -10.02
N SER A 11 7.04 -13.35 -9.59
CA SER A 11 8.41 -13.65 -9.19
C SER A 11 8.49 -14.51 -7.93
N PRO A 12 9.55 -15.31 -7.76
CA PRO A 12 9.74 -16.13 -6.57
C PRO A 12 9.83 -15.30 -5.27
N PHE A 13 10.16 -14.01 -5.35
CA PHE A 13 10.18 -13.11 -4.21
C PHE A 13 8.78 -12.89 -3.64
N ILE A 14 7.79 -12.65 -4.51
CA ILE A 14 6.39 -12.51 -4.09
C ILE A 14 5.86 -13.87 -3.60
N GLY A 15 6.20 -14.96 -4.28
CA GLY A 15 5.86 -16.32 -3.84
C GLY A 15 6.36 -16.63 -2.42
N ALA A 16 7.60 -16.25 -2.09
CA ALA A 16 8.17 -16.41 -0.76
C ALA A 16 7.43 -15.56 0.30
N ILE A 17 7.14 -14.29 0.00
CA ILE A 17 6.36 -13.41 0.89
C ILE A 17 4.99 -14.03 1.19
N ARG A 18 4.29 -14.50 0.16
CA ARG A 18 2.97 -15.15 0.30
C ARG A 18 3.05 -16.41 1.14
N SER A 19 4.07 -17.24 0.91
CA SER A 19 4.31 -18.47 1.68
C SER A 19 4.50 -18.18 3.17
N HIS A 20 5.35 -17.21 3.52
CA HIS A 20 5.57 -16.81 4.92
C HIS A 20 4.28 -16.26 5.58
N LEU A 21 3.52 -15.45 4.85
CA LEU A 21 2.25 -14.91 5.36
C LEU A 21 1.21 -16.01 5.56
N ARG A 22 1.07 -16.96 4.61
CA ARG A 22 0.21 -18.14 4.77
C ARG A 22 0.58 -19.00 5.97
N GLY A 23 1.88 -19.18 6.22
CA GLY A 23 2.35 -19.94 7.37
C GLY A 23 2.09 -19.29 8.73
N THR A 24 1.87 -17.96 8.77
CA THR A 24 1.86 -17.17 10.02
C THR A 24 0.49 -16.57 10.33
N VAL A 25 -0.18 -15.97 9.35
CA VAL A 25 -1.43 -15.21 9.54
C VAL A 25 -2.56 -16.08 10.11
N PRO A 26 -2.81 -17.32 9.64
CA PRO A 26 -3.83 -18.20 10.25
C PRO A 26 -3.58 -18.48 11.73
N ARG A 27 -2.32 -18.70 12.14
CA ARG A 27 -1.98 -18.93 13.56
C ARG A 27 -2.27 -17.69 14.40
N LEU A 28 -1.95 -16.50 13.89
CA LEU A 28 -2.27 -15.23 14.56
C LEU A 28 -3.79 -15.02 14.67
N ARG A 29 -4.57 -15.46 13.68
CA ARG A 29 -6.04 -15.44 13.74
C ARG A 29 -6.55 -16.34 14.86
N ASP A 30 -6.03 -17.56 14.96
CA ASP A 30 -6.48 -18.55 15.95
C ASP A 30 -6.17 -18.08 17.37
N LEU A 31 -5.00 -17.46 17.59
CA LEU A 31 -4.63 -16.82 18.86
C LEU A 31 -5.51 -15.61 19.22
N LEU A 32 -6.20 -15.02 18.25
CA LEU A 32 -7.06 -13.85 18.40
C LEU A 32 -8.53 -14.16 18.06
N SER A 33 -8.94 -15.43 18.15
CA SER A 33 -10.27 -15.92 17.73
C SER A 33 -11.43 -15.15 18.37
N ASP A 34 -11.34 -14.87 19.68
CA ASP A 34 -12.32 -14.11 20.47
C ASP A 34 -12.21 -12.59 20.31
N ARG A 35 -11.21 -12.15 19.53
CA ARG A 35 -10.72 -10.77 19.44
C ARG A 35 -10.57 -10.35 17.96
N ARG A 36 -11.48 -10.80 17.09
CA ARG A 36 -11.47 -10.60 15.61
C ARG A 36 -11.13 -9.18 15.14
N LYS A 37 -11.59 -8.15 15.87
CA LYS A 37 -11.30 -6.73 15.60
C LYS A 37 -9.79 -6.39 15.71
N TYR A 38 -9.12 -6.94 16.72
CA TYR A 38 -7.68 -6.77 16.92
C TYR A 38 -6.88 -7.54 15.86
N PHE A 39 -7.38 -8.70 15.44
CA PHE A 39 -6.79 -9.42 14.31
C PHE A 39 -6.88 -8.63 13.00
N ALA A 40 -8.04 -8.02 12.70
CA ALA A 40 -8.19 -7.15 11.52
C ALA A 40 -7.25 -5.94 11.58
N HIS A 41 -7.09 -5.33 12.76
CA HIS A 41 -6.14 -4.24 12.99
C HIS A 41 -4.68 -4.67 12.79
N LEU A 42 -4.29 -5.83 13.35
CA LEU A 42 -2.98 -6.42 13.17
C LEU A 42 -2.68 -6.66 11.68
N CYS A 43 -3.65 -7.21 10.94
CA CYS A 43 -3.52 -7.40 9.51
C CYS A 43 -3.32 -6.06 8.79
N LEU A 44 -4.10 -5.02 9.12
CA LEU A 44 -3.97 -3.72 8.49
C LEU A 44 -2.58 -3.12 8.73
N LYS A 45 -2.08 -3.19 9.97
CA LYS A 45 -0.72 -2.75 10.32
C LYS A 45 0.34 -3.54 9.57
N LEU A 46 0.23 -4.86 9.52
CA LEU A 46 1.18 -5.72 8.83
C LEU A 46 1.23 -5.40 7.33
N ALA A 47 0.07 -5.32 6.67
CA ALA A 47 -0.01 -5.06 5.24
C ALA A 47 0.51 -3.65 4.87
N THR A 48 0.16 -2.62 5.66
CA THR A 48 0.65 -1.25 5.41
C THR A 48 2.15 -1.10 5.64
N GLN A 49 2.71 -1.74 6.69
CA GLN A 49 4.15 -1.74 6.92
C GLN A 49 4.91 -2.53 5.84
N LEU A 50 4.34 -3.65 5.38
CA LEU A 50 4.91 -4.40 4.26
C LEU A 50 4.91 -3.57 2.97
N ALA A 51 3.82 -2.86 2.66
CA ALA A 51 3.74 -1.96 1.51
C ALA A 51 4.82 -0.87 1.57
N HIS A 52 5.03 -0.23 2.73
CA HIS A 52 6.09 0.76 2.90
C HIS A 52 7.49 0.17 2.68
N LYS A 53 7.77 -1.02 3.23
CA LYS A 53 9.04 -1.72 3.00
C LYS A 53 9.21 -2.13 1.54
N PHE A 54 8.14 -2.53 0.88
CA PHE A 54 8.12 -2.89 -0.53
C PHE A 54 8.46 -1.69 -1.41
N VAL A 55 7.83 -0.52 -1.19
CA VAL A 55 8.20 0.73 -1.88
C VAL A 55 9.68 1.09 -1.63
N GLY A 56 10.16 0.95 -0.39
CA GLY A 56 11.58 1.14 -0.09
C GLY A 56 12.51 0.15 -0.81
N ALA A 57 12.06 -1.06 -1.10
CA ALA A 57 12.78 -2.03 -1.91
C ALA A 57 12.74 -1.66 -3.41
N LEU A 58 11.60 -1.18 -3.92
CA LEU A 58 11.47 -0.69 -5.30
C LEU A 58 12.47 0.44 -5.59
N PHE A 59 12.58 1.44 -4.71
CA PHE A 59 13.56 2.52 -4.89
C PHE A 59 15.03 2.07 -4.91
N ARG A 60 15.33 0.87 -4.41
CA ARG A 60 16.68 0.27 -4.49
C ARG A 60 16.92 -0.50 -5.78
N CYS A 61 15.89 -0.74 -6.57
CA CYS A 61 15.99 -1.34 -7.89
C CYS A 61 16.40 -0.25 -8.88
N LYS A 62 17.70 -0.02 -9.07
CA LYS A 62 18.21 0.99 -9.99
C LYS A 62 19.49 0.54 -10.72
N PRO A 63 19.55 0.63 -12.06
CA PRO A 63 18.44 0.93 -12.98
C PRO A 63 17.49 -0.27 -13.15
N ILE A 64 16.29 -0.05 -13.69
CA ILE A 64 15.38 -1.10 -14.17
C ILE A 64 15.21 -1.03 -15.69
N SER A 65 15.14 -2.17 -16.36
CA SER A 65 14.78 -2.25 -17.78
C SER A 65 13.26 -2.14 -17.95
N THR A 66 12.78 -1.95 -19.18
CA THR A 66 11.33 -1.95 -19.49
C THR A 66 10.65 -3.24 -19.04
N HIS A 67 11.18 -4.41 -19.46
CA HIS A 67 10.66 -5.71 -19.02
C HIS A 67 10.76 -5.90 -17.49
N GLY A 68 11.83 -5.40 -16.87
CA GLY A 68 11.99 -5.43 -15.42
C GLY A 68 10.93 -4.59 -14.69
N ALA A 69 10.57 -3.44 -15.25
CA ALA A 69 9.51 -2.59 -14.71
C ALA A 69 8.12 -3.22 -14.87
N GLU A 70 7.85 -3.84 -16.02
CA GLU A 70 6.63 -4.60 -16.29
C GLU A 70 6.46 -5.78 -15.33
N GLN A 71 7.53 -6.56 -15.13
CA GLN A 71 7.53 -7.67 -14.16
C GLN A 71 7.30 -7.19 -12.73
N LEU A 72 7.94 -6.09 -12.32
CA LEU A 72 7.71 -5.50 -11.00
C LEU A 72 6.27 -4.98 -10.82
N LEU A 73 5.63 -4.51 -11.89
CA LEU A 73 4.24 -4.06 -11.85
C LEU A 73 3.28 -5.25 -11.68
N LEU A 74 3.54 -6.37 -12.37
CA LEU A 74 2.84 -7.63 -12.17
C LEU A 74 2.98 -8.14 -10.74
N ASP A 75 4.21 -8.18 -10.23
CA ASP A 75 4.52 -8.56 -8.85
C ASP A 75 3.77 -7.69 -7.83
N THR A 76 3.73 -6.38 -8.07
CA THR A 76 3.02 -5.40 -7.24
C THR A 76 1.52 -5.70 -7.21
N HIS A 77 0.92 -5.97 -8.36
CA HIS A 77 -0.49 -6.33 -8.47
C HIS A 77 -0.81 -7.66 -7.77
N SER A 78 0.05 -8.67 -7.94
CA SER A 78 -0.12 -9.97 -7.27
C SER A 78 -0.04 -9.83 -5.75
N LEU A 79 0.97 -9.11 -5.25
CA LEU A 79 1.12 -8.85 -3.83
C LEU A 79 -0.08 -8.07 -3.26
N LYS A 80 -0.53 -7.01 -3.95
CA LYS A 80 -1.72 -6.24 -3.55
C LYS A 80 -2.95 -7.14 -3.46
N SER A 81 -3.21 -7.96 -4.48
CA SER A 81 -4.34 -8.88 -4.53
C SER A 81 -4.31 -9.87 -3.37
N PHE A 82 -3.14 -10.43 -3.05
CA PHE A 82 -2.96 -11.31 -1.90
C PHE A 82 -3.21 -10.58 -0.58
N LEU A 83 -2.62 -9.40 -0.38
CA LEU A 83 -2.77 -8.63 0.85
C LEU A 83 -4.22 -8.22 1.09
N LEU A 84 -4.98 -7.90 0.04
CA LEU A 84 -6.41 -7.57 0.18
C LEU A 84 -7.23 -8.70 0.78
N GLN A 85 -6.82 -9.96 0.60
CA GLN A 85 -7.48 -11.14 1.16
C GLN A 85 -6.83 -11.65 2.45
N MET A 86 -5.77 -11.00 2.94
CA MET A 86 -4.95 -11.49 4.05
C MET A 86 -5.74 -11.88 5.32
N PRO A 87 -6.75 -11.10 5.79
CA PRO A 87 -7.51 -11.47 6.98
C PRO A 87 -8.28 -12.78 6.83
N SER A 88 -8.62 -13.15 5.60
CA SER A 88 -9.43 -14.33 5.28
C SER A 88 -8.60 -15.52 4.83
N LEU A 89 -7.26 -15.45 4.86
CA LEU A 89 -6.36 -16.53 4.42
C LEU A 89 -6.64 -17.83 5.15
N ASP A 90 -7.03 -18.86 4.40
CA ASP A 90 -7.32 -20.20 4.91
C ASP A 90 -8.37 -20.19 6.05
N SER A 91 -9.24 -19.18 6.06
CA SER A 91 -10.37 -19.10 6.97
C SER A 91 -11.42 -20.12 6.56
N ALA A 92 -11.86 -20.96 7.50
CA ALA A 92 -12.99 -21.88 7.28
C ALA A 92 -14.30 -21.14 6.98
N ILE A 93 -14.41 -19.88 7.40
CA ILE A 93 -15.54 -19.00 7.12
C ILE A 93 -15.14 -18.03 6.02
N ALA A 94 -15.87 -18.03 4.90
CA ALA A 94 -15.69 -17.12 3.78
C ALA A 94 -16.18 -15.69 4.08
N ALA A 95 -15.71 -15.10 5.18
CA ALA A 95 -16.00 -13.71 5.52
C ALA A 95 -15.13 -12.78 4.69
N LYS A 96 -15.74 -11.73 4.13
CA LYS A 96 -15.00 -10.68 3.43
C LYS A 96 -14.22 -9.82 4.44
N PRO A 97 -12.99 -9.39 4.10
CA PRO A 97 -12.26 -8.42 4.91
C PRO A 97 -13.04 -7.11 5.10
N PRO A 98 -12.89 -6.40 6.25
CA PRO A 98 -13.56 -5.12 6.47
C PRO A 98 -13.23 -4.07 5.40
N THR A 99 -14.19 -3.23 5.03
CA THR A 99 -13.99 -2.18 4.01
C THR A 99 -12.84 -1.24 4.35
N ALA A 100 -12.71 -0.84 5.62
CA ALA A 100 -11.60 0.01 6.08
C ALA A 100 -10.23 -0.66 5.88
N TYR A 101 -10.15 -2.00 6.05
CA TYR A 101 -8.94 -2.76 5.75
C TYR A 101 -8.62 -2.71 4.25
N VAL A 102 -9.60 -3.05 3.41
CA VAL A 102 -9.46 -3.07 1.94
C VAL A 102 -8.99 -1.71 1.41
N ASN A 103 -9.61 -0.63 1.89
CA ASN A 103 -9.26 0.74 1.47
C ASN A 103 -7.85 1.11 1.92
N GLY A 104 -7.48 0.79 3.17
CA GLY A 104 -6.15 1.10 3.71
C GLY A 104 -5.03 0.37 2.98
N VAL A 105 -5.21 -0.93 2.67
CA VAL A 105 -4.24 -1.70 1.90
C VAL A 105 -4.17 -1.24 0.45
N SER A 106 -5.31 -0.95 -0.18
CA SER A 106 -5.34 -0.41 -1.55
C SER A 106 -4.57 0.89 -1.65
N ALA A 107 -4.81 1.84 -0.73
CA ALA A 107 -4.09 3.12 -0.69
C ALA A 107 -2.58 2.92 -0.50
N ALA A 108 -2.17 2.05 0.43
CA ALA A 108 -0.76 1.80 0.71
C ALA A 108 -0.01 1.15 -0.47
N MET A 109 -0.64 0.23 -1.19
CA MET A 109 -0.04 -0.42 -2.37
C MET A 109 -0.11 0.43 -3.64
N ASN A 110 -1.09 1.33 -3.76
CA ASN A 110 -1.26 2.17 -4.95
C ASN A 110 -0.01 3.00 -5.27
N LYS A 111 0.70 3.47 -4.24
CA LYS A 111 1.96 4.21 -4.43
C LYS A 111 3.01 3.41 -5.21
N ALA A 112 3.14 2.10 -4.92
CA ALA A 112 4.06 1.23 -5.64
C ALA A 112 3.68 1.08 -7.13
N GLU A 113 2.38 0.92 -7.41
CA GLU A 113 1.87 0.83 -8.77
C GLU A 113 2.14 2.14 -9.54
N MET A 114 1.89 3.30 -8.92
CA MET A 114 2.09 4.60 -9.56
C MET A 114 3.57 4.89 -9.83
N ILE A 115 4.47 4.54 -8.90
CA ILE A 115 5.93 4.65 -9.12
C ILE A 115 6.35 3.88 -10.37
N LEU A 116 5.93 2.61 -10.49
CA LEU A 116 6.30 1.77 -11.62
C LEU A 116 5.71 2.28 -12.93
N LYS A 117 4.48 2.78 -12.93
CA LYS A 117 3.86 3.42 -14.10
C LYS A 117 4.63 4.65 -14.56
N VAL A 118 5.09 5.51 -13.65
CA VAL A 118 5.93 6.67 -14.02
C VAL A 118 7.25 6.21 -14.61
N VAL A 119 7.90 5.20 -14.04
CA VAL A 119 9.17 4.68 -14.57
C VAL A 119 9.01 4.14 -16.00
N MET A 120 7.89 3.49 -16.29
CA MET A 120 7.56 2.96 -17.62
C MET A 120 7.04 4.00 -18.61
N SER A 121 6.86 5.26 -18.20
CA SER A 121 6.33 6.29 -19.08
C SER A 121 7.28 6.59 -20.24
N ASN A 122 6.72 6.86 -21.42
CA ASN A 122 7.47 7.23 -22.63
C ASN A 122 7.54 8.75 -22.82
N VAL A 123 7.60 9.50 -21.73
CA VAL A 123 7.63 10.97 -21.79
C VAL A 123 9.06 11.45 -22.04
N GLU A 124 9.21 12.30 -23.06
CA GLU A 124 10.50 12.77 -23.58
C GLU A 124 10.87 14.18 -23.09
N THR A 125 9.89 15.06 -22.86
CA THR A 125 10.17 16.43 -22.40
C THR A 125 10.22 16.51 -20.87
N PRO A 126 11.07 17.37 -20.29
CA PRO A 126 11.10 17.58 -18.84
C PRO A 126 9.77 18.04 -18.24
N GLU A 127 9.06 18.92 -18.93
CA GLU A 127 7.81 19.53 -18.48
C GLU A 127 6.68 18.50 -18.42
N ASP A 128 6.52 17.72 -19.50
CA ASP A 128 5.51 16.67 -19.55
C ASP A 128 5.80 15.58 -18.52
N PHE A 129 7.09 15.25 -18.28
CA PHE A 129 7.45 14.24 -17.29
C PHE A 129 7.05 14.70 -15.89
N VAL A 130 7.31 15.97 -15.57
CA VAL A 130 6.92 16.59 -14.30
C VAL A 130 5.40 16.58 -14.13
N GLU A 131 4.64 16.87 -15.18
CA GLU A 131 3.17 16.81 -15.14
C GLU A 131 2.65 15.39 -14.93
N HIS A 132 3.19 14.43 -15.68
CA HIS A 132 2.83 13.02 -15.55
C HIS A 132 3.14 12.49 -14.14
N TYR A 133 4.35 12.76 -13.63
CA TYR A 133 4.76 12.42 -12.27
C TYR A 133 3.83 13.01 -11.23
N SER A 134 3.53 14.31 -11.32
CA SER A 134 2.71 15.00 -10.31
C SER A 134 1.24 14.57 -10.32
N THR A 135 0.75 14.11 -11.48
CA THR A 135 -0.60 13.56 -11.62
C THR A 135 -0.72 12.19 -10.93
N LEU A 136 0.27 11.32 -11.10
CA LEU A 136 0.25 9.97 -10.53
C LEU A 136 0.72 9.93 -9.07
N LEU A 137 1.57 10.87 -8.66
CA LEU A 137 2.21 10.92 -7.36
C LEU A 137 2.10 12.31 -6.72
N PRO A 138 0.87 12.82 -6.47
CA PRO A 138 0.65 14.20 -6.01
C PRO A 138 1.24 14.50 -4.62
N GLU A 139 1.42 13.48 -3.78
CA GLU A 139 1.99 13.61 -2.43
C GLU A 139 3.51 13.42 -2.38
N SER A 140 4.16 13.19 -3.52
CA SER A 140 5.59 12.86 -3.59
C SER A 140 6.45 14.11 -3.81
N ASN A 141 7.62 14.15 -3.20
CA ASN A 141 8.51 15.32 -3.17
C ASN A 141 9.70 15.19 -4.15
N THR A 142 10.57 16.21 -4.18
CA THR A 142 11.79 16.22 -5.00
C THR A 142 12.72 15.03 -4.73
N SER A 143 12.82 14.57 -3.47
CA SER A 143 13.67 13.42 -3.11
C SER A 143 13.13 12.11 -3.71
N GLU A 144 11.82 11.91 -3.71
CA GLU A 144 11.20 10.76 -4.36
C GLU A 144 11.28 10.86 -5.88
N LEU A 145 11.12 12.04 -6.47
CA LEU A 145 11.32 12.28 -7.90
C LEU A 145 12.74 11.85 -8.33
N GLN A 146 13.76 12.26 -7.57
CA GLN A 146 15.14 11.84 -7.83
C GLN A 146 15.30 10.31 -7.81
N LYS A 147 14.65 9.61 -6.87
CA LYS A 147 14.69 8.14 -6.81
C LYS A 147 14.00 7.51 -8.01
N VAL A 148 12.86 8.03 -8.45
CA VAL A 148 12.14 7.56 -9.65
C VAL A 148 13.01 7.73 -10.91
N LEU A 149 13.68 8.88 -11.06
CA LEU A 149 14.61 9.13 -12.17
C LEU A 149 15.81 8.18 -12.16
N ASP A 150 16.35 7.89 -10.97
CA ASP A 150 17.43 6.91 -10.79
C ASP A 150 16.97 5.48 -11.11
N MET A 151 15.74 5.09 -10.73
CA MET A 151 15.15 3.80 -11.09
C MET A 151 15.04 3.65 -12.61
N ARG A 152 14.49 4.68 -13.29
CA ARG A 152 14.36 4.73 -14.75
C ARG A 152 15.71 4.75 -15.48
N GLY A 153 16.80 5.11 -14.81
CA GLY A 153 18.13 5.20 -15.40
C GLY A 153 18.34 6.46 -16.25
N VAL A 154 17.61 7.55 -15.95
CA VAL A 154 17.73 8.83 -16.66
C VAL A 154 19.13 9.41 -16.48
N LYS A 155 19.72 9.95 -17.55
CA LYS A 155 21.07 10.52 -17.53
C LYS A 155 21.14 11.78 -16.67
N LYS A 156 22.29 12.06 -16.06
CA LYS A 156 22.45 13.19 -15.11
C LYS A 156 22.08 14.56 -15.68
N VAL A 157 22.36 14.81 -16.97
CA VAL A 157 21.99 16.06 -17.66
C VAL A 157 20.47 16.20 -17.73
N GLU A 158 19.78 15.15 -18.19
CA GLU A 158 18.31 15.10 -18.28
C GLU A 158 17.66 15.17 -16.89
N GLN A 159 18.22 14.47 -15.89
CA GLN A 159 17.74 14.57 -14.51
C GLN A 159 17.77 16.02 -14.02
N THR A 160 18.84 16.76 -14.31
CA THR A 160 18.98 18.17 -13.91
C THR A 160 17.89 19.04 -14.54
N ALA A 161 17.59 18.84 -15.81
CA ALA A 161 16.51 19.55 -16.50
C ALA A 161 15.13 19.25 -15.89
N ILE A 162 14.82 17.98 -15.63
CA ILE A 162 13.54 17.56 -15.01
C ILE A 162 13.39 18.16 -13.60
N LEU A 163 14.45 18.13 -12.80
CA LEU A 163 14.42 18.70 -11.44
C LEU A 163 14.26 20.23 -11.46
N GLN A 164 14.85 20.91 -12.45
CA GLN A 164 14.62 22.34 -12.64
C GLN A 164 13.17 22.63 -13.04
N ALA A 165 12.60 21.89 -13.99
CA ALA A 165 11.19 22.02 -14.38
C ALA A 165 10.25 21.79 -13.19
N TYR A 166 10.54 20.80 -12.35
CA TYR A 166 9.79 20.52 -11.11
C TYR A 166 9.84 21.72 -10.14
N ARG A 167 11.02 22.29 -9.91
CA ARG A 167 11.20 23.47 -9.05
C ARG A 167 10.53 24.72 -9.61
N LEU A 168 10.53 24.92 -10.92
CA LEU A 168 9.83 26.03 -11.56
C LEU A 168 8.32 25.93 -11.39
N LYS A 169 7.75 24.71 -11.49
CA LYS A 169 6.31 24.47 -11.38
C LYS A 169 5.80 24.53 -9.94
N PHE A 170 6.55 24.00 -8.98
CA PHE A 170 6.09 23.85 -7.58
C PHE A 170 6.82 24.77 -6.58
N GLY A 171 7.83 25.51 -7.02
CA GLY A 171 8.63 26.41 -6.17
C GLY A 171 9.56 25.67 -5.20
N ALA A 172 10.34 26.43 -4.43
CA ALA A 172 11.21 25.90 -3.36
C ALA A 172 10.41 25.25 -2.20
N ALA A 173 9.10 25.47 -2.13
CA ALA A 173 8.20 24.83 -1.17
C ALA A 173 8.08 23.31 -1.38
N ALA A 174 8.45 22.79 -2.55
CA ALA A 174 8.46 21.35 -2.83
C ALA A 174 9.58 20.57 -2.10
N ASP A 175 10.60 21.27 -1.59
CA ASP A 175 11.69 20.70 -0.78
C ASP A 175 11.36 20.68 0.73
N ALA A 176 10.27 21.34 1.15
CA ALA A 176 9.76 21.18 2.50
C ALA A 176 9.08 19.81 2.62
N THR A 177 9.52 19.00 3.59
CA THR A 177 8.78 17.82 4.06
C THR A 177 7.28 18.12 4.15
N PRO A 178 6.40 17.17 3.80
CA PRO A 178 4.99 17.47 3.53
C PRO A 178 4.32 18.10 4.75
N ALA A 179 4.19 19.42 4.74
CA ALA A 179 3.16 20.12 5.48
C ALA A 179 1.89 19.94 4.65
N VAL A 180 1.07 19.01 5.10
CA VAL A 180 -0.22 18.61 4.52
C VAL A 180 -0.99 19.82 4.00
N PRO A 181 -1.21 19.98 2.68
CA PRO A 181 -2.32 20.78 2.19
C PRO A 181 -3.54 19.86 2.19
N VAL A 182 -4.49 20.16 3.05
CA VAL A 182 -5.84 19.58 3.02
C VAL A 182 -6.47 19.95 1.66
N GLY A 183 -6.59 18.98 0.77
CA GLY A 183 -7.08 19.21 -0.59
C GLY A 183 -7.63 17.96 -1.26
N MET A 184 -8.89 17.65 -0.99
CA MET A 184 -9.87 17.00 -1.88
C MET A 184 -9.40 15.78 -2.71
N GLY A 185 -9.03 14.69 -2.02
CA GLY A 185 -8.94 13.35 -2.61
C GLY A 185 -9.47 12.34 -1.59
N ASN A 186 -10.55 11.64 -1.92
CA ASN A 186 -11.30 10.76 -1.01
C ASN A 186 -10.56 9.46 -0.58
N SER A 187 -9.23 9.45 -0.55
CA SER A 187 -8.46 8.34 0.03
C SER A 187 -8.37 8.52 1.55
N LEU A 188 -9.09 7.68 2.29
CA LEU A 188 -8.87 7.51 3.72
C LEU A 188 -7.37 7.30 3.96
N SER A 189 -6.73 8.24 4.64
CA SER A 189 -5.34 8.08 5.07
C SER A 189 -5.21 6.75 5.83
N ALA A 190 -4.09 6.04 5.71
CA ALA A 190 -3.86 4.80 6.45
C ALA A 190 -4.11 4.97 7.96
N THR A 191 -3.90 6.18 8.51
CA THR A 191 -4.22 6.56 9.88
C THR A 191 -5.74 6.64 10.14
N GLN A 192 -6.53 7.16 9.20
CA GLN A 192 -7.99 7.19 9.29
C GLN A 192 -8.60 5.80 9.10
N ALA A 193 -8.07 4.99 8.18
CA ALA A 193 -8.45 3.58 8.03
C ALA A 193 -8.16 2.80 9.31
N LEU A 194 -7.01 3.07 9.94
CA LEU A 194 -6.65 2.49 11.22
C LEU A 194 -7.64 2.89 12.32
N ASN A 195 -7.93 4.18 12.44
CA ASN A 195 -8.89 4.69 13.42
C ASN A 195 -10.29 4.12 13.18
N ALA A 196 -10.73 3.95 11.94
CA ALA A 196 -12.00 3.31 11.61
C ALA A 196 -12.06 1.85 12.07
N VAL A 197 -11.00 1.05 11.85
CA VAL A 197 -10.92 -0.33 12.35
C VAL A 197 -10.87 -0.37 13.88
N VAL A 198 -10.27 0.64 14.53
CA VAL A 198 -10.23 0.78 16.00
C VAL A 198 -11.56 1.25 16.58
N SER A 199 -12.30 2.15 15.92
CA SER A 199 -13.64 2.58 16.37
C SER A 199 -14.64 1.42 16.31
N MET A 200 -14.57 0.59 15.27
CA MET A 200 -15.27 -0.71 15.26
C MET A 200 -14.87 -1.62 16.43
N ALA A 201 -13.67 -1.41 16.99
CA ALA A 201 -13.21 -2.11 18.18
C ALA A 201 -13.74 -1.52 19.49
N ALA A 202 -14.05 -0.23 19.57
CA ALA A 202 -14.61 0.41 20.76
C ALA A 202 -16.09 0.01 20.97
N ASP A 203 -16.89 0.02 19.90
CA ASP A 203 -18.33 -0.30 19.98
C ASP A 203 -18.60 -1.74 20.46
N GLY A 204 -17.74 -2.69 20.09
CA GLY A 204 -17.86 -4.09 20.53
C GLY A 204 -17.49 -4.34 22.00
N LEU A 205 -16.92 -3.36 22.72
CA LEU A 205 -16.66 -3.47 24.16
C LEU A 205 -17.90 -3.10 25.00
N ALA A 206 -18.79 -2.25 24.47
CA ALA A 206 -20.01 -1.84 25.14
C ALA A 206 -21.15 -2.89 25.03
N GLU A 207 -21.12 -3.76 24.02
CA GLU A 207 -22.17 -4.76 23.79
C GLU A 207 -21.86 -6.18 24.28
N THR A 208 -20.64 -6.44 24.76
CA THR A 208 -20.23 -7.79 25.18
C THR A 208 -20.22 -8.01 26.70
N THR A 209 -20.73 -7.07 27.50
CA THR A 209 -21.03 -7.38 28.90
C THR A 209 -22.12 -8.44 28.95
N SER A 210 -21.72 -9.62 29.42
CA SER A 210 -22.49 -10.84 29.62
C SER A 210 -23.88 -10.66 30.24
N MET A 211 -24.17 -9.50 30.84
CA MET A 211 -25.48 -9.11 31.36
C MET A 211 -26.59 -9.07 30.30
N LYS A 212 -26.38 -8.54 29.08
CA LYS A 212 -27.47 -8.51 28.06
C LYS A 212 -27.85 -9.90 27.54
N ARG A 213 -26.87 -10.84 27.50
CA ARG A 213 -27.14 -12.25 27.16
C ARG A 213 -27.86 -12.97 28.30
N LEU A 214 -27.52 -12.65 29.55
CA LEU A 214 -28.20 -13.18 30.74
C LEU A 214 -29.64 -12.67 30.84
N GLU A 215 -29.90 -11.38 30.57
CA GLU A 215 -31.25 -10.82 30.56
C GLU A 215 -32.16 -11.43 29.49
N LYS A 216 -31.62 -11.76 28.31
CA LYS A 216 -32.37 -12.48 27.26
C LYS A 216 -32.67 -13.94 27.63
N LEU A 217 -31.84 -14.58 28.46
CA LEU A 217 -32.08 -15.92 28.97
C LEU A 217 -33.12 -15.93 30.09
N VAL A 218 -33.09 -14.93 30.98
CA VAL A 218 -34.06 -14.77 32.07
C VAL A 218 -35.45 -14.42 31.53
N LYS A 219 -35.55 -13.54 30.52
CA LYS A 219 -36.83 -13.18 29.87
C LYS A 219 -37.45 -14.27 29.01
N ARG A 220 -36.74 -15.37 28.74
CA ARG A 220 -37.27 -16.49 27.95
C ARG A 220 -37.79 -17.64 28.83
N ASN A 221 -37.57 -17.56 30.15
CA ASN A 221 -37.95 -18.56 31.13
C ASN A 221 -39.03 -18.08 32.12
N PHE A 222 -39.68 -16.94 31.85
CA PHE A 222 -40.88 -16.47 32.55
C PHE A 222 -41.90 -15.98 31.53
#